data_AF-A0A7Y6XNN9-F1
#
_entry.id   AF-A0A7Y6XNN9-F1
#
_cell.length_a   1.000
_cell.length_b   1.000
_cell.length_c   1.000
_cell.angle_alpha   90.00
_cell.angle_beta   90.00
_cell.angle_gamma   90.00
#
_symmetry.space_group_name_H-M   'P 1'
#
loop_
_entity.id
_entity.type
_entity.pdbx_description
1 polymer ?
#
loop_
_entity_poly.entity_id
_entity_poly.type
_entity_poly.pdbx_seq_one_letter_code
_entity_poly.pdbx_strand_id
1 'polypeptide(L)'
;NAAGGLLNQDLVITNIHLNWSPQNKAFYSEGKISVSNVSNVDLNMELDGYMEIRKTPEGDIMNLLLEMTDGTWYYFMYDGFTLDTFSSNDAYNAQIPNINAGKTKVGSFRTMPSSKEKVIQWVVDFKKLYFGIDEPYQLLMASESSQTLKKKGTVEGDGF
;
A
#
# COMPACT_ATOMS: atom_id res chain seq x y z
N ASN A 1 21.10 9.03 -19.44
CA ASN A 1 20.90 7.92 -18.49
C ASN A 1 19.82 8.28 -17.48
N ALA A 2 18.54 8.11 -17.85
CA ALA A 2 17.38 8.54 -17.04
C ALA A 2 16.62 7.38 -16.38
N ALA A 3 16.98 6.12 -16.67
CA ALA A 3 16.24 4.96 -16.19
C ALA A 3 16.60 4.53 -14.74
N GLY A 4 17.80 4.87 -14.25
CA GLY A 4 18.28 4.43 -12.93
C GLY A 4 17.80 5.27 -11.74
N GLY A 5 17.16 6.41 -11.97
CA GLY A 5 16.73 7.34 -10.89
C GLY A 5 15.31 7.13 -10.41
N LEU A 6 14.41 6.62 -11.26
CA LEU A 6 12.98 6.48 -10.96
C LEU A 6 12.71 5.41 -9.91
N LEU A 7 13.43 4.29 -9.95
CA LEU A 7 13.26 3.22 -8.97
C LEU A 7 13.68 3.66 -7.56
N ASN A 8 14.67 4.55 -7.42
CA ASN A 8 15.23 4.94 -6.13
C ASN A 8 14.40 5.96 -5.33
N GLN A 9 13.22 6.35 -5.80
CA GLN A 9 12.32 7.29 -5.10
C GLN A 9 10.93 6.70 -4.81
N ASP A 10 10.58 5.59 -5.46
CA ASP A 10 9.22 5.06 -5.48
C ASP A 10 9.12 3.73 -4.72
N LEU A 11 7.89 3.34 -4.35
CA LEU A 11 7.56 1.98 -3.93
C LEU A 11 7.47 1.11 -5.19
N VAL A 12 8.27 0.05 -5.26
CA VAL A 12 8.28 -0.85 -6.41
C VAL A 12 7.79 -2.24 -6.02
N ILE A 13 6.56 -2.56 -6.45
CA ILE A 13 5.97 -3.90 -6.37
C ILE A 13 6.55 -4.72 -7.53
N THR A 14 7.27 -5.80 -7.21
CA THR A 14 7.93 -6.65 -8.22
C THR A 14 7.08 -7.82 -8.67
N ASN A 15 6.22 -8.32 -7.79
CA ASN A 15 5.34 -9.43 -8.12
C ASN A 15 4.07 -9.36 -7.27
N ILE A 16 2.94 -9.59 -7.93
CA ILE A 16 1.65 -9.76 -7.31
C ILE A 16 0.81 -10.70 -8.17
N HIS A 17 0.21 -11.71 -7.56
CA HIS A 17 -0.70 -12.60 -8.25
C HIS A 17 -2.11 -12.01 -8.21
N LEU A 18 -2.63 -11.63 -9.38
CA LEU A 18 -3.94 -10.99 -9.53
C LEU A 18 -4.90 -11.89 -10.29
N ASN A 19 -6.08 -12.12 -9.69
CA ASN A 19 -7.19 -12.82 -10.31
C ASN A 19 -8.27 -11.83 -10.76
N TRP A 20 -8.91 -12.12 -11.88
CA TRP A 20 -10.06 -11.35 -12.36
C TRP A 20 -11.37 -11.89 -11.79
N SER A 21 -12.18 -11.02 -11.19
CA SER A 21 -13.56 -11.29 -10.79
C SER A 21 -14.53 -10.63 -11.78
N PRO A 22 -15.20 -11.41 -12.66
CA PRO A 22 -16.20 -10.87 -13.58
C PRO A 22 -17.39 -10.22 -12.86
N GLN A 23 -17.80 -10.78 -11.72
CA GLN A 23 -18.95 -10.33 -10.95
C GLN A 23 -18.70 -8.96 -10.33
N ASN A 24 -17.53 -8.78 -9.72
CA ASN A 24 -17.14 -7.52 -9.08
C ASN A 24 -16.47 -6.53 -10.05
N LYS A 25 -16.21 -6.96 -11.29
CA LYS A 25 -15.45 -6.22 -12.31
C LYS A 25 -14.12 -5.70 -11.74
N ALA A 26 -13.39 -6.57 -11.07
CA ALA A 26 -12.19 -6.19 -10.36
C ALA A 26 -11.07 -7.23 -10.50
N PHE A 27 -9.83 -6.75 -10.53
CA PHE A 27 -8.67 -7.57 -10.23
C PHE A 27 -8.45 -7.57 -8.72
N TYR A 28 -8.14 -8.72 -8.13
CA TYR A 28 -7.85 -8.85 -6.71
C TYR A 28 -6.62 -9.72 -6.48
N SER A 29 -5.84 -9.40 -5.45
CA SER A 29 -4.64 -10.16 -5.11
C SER A 29 -4.96 -11.46 -4.40
N GLU A 30 -4.15 -12.48 -4.66
CA GLU A 30 -4.12 -13.72 -3.89
C GLU A 30 -2.67 -14.05 -3.50
N GLY A 31 -2.44 -14.34 -2.22
CA GLY A 31 -1.09 -14.61 -1.70
C GLY A 31 -0.31 -13.33 -1.41
N LYS A 32 1.02 -13.48 -1.32
CA LYS A 32 1.93 -12.41 -0.88
C LYS A 32 2.22 -11.39 -1.98
N ILE A 33 2.54 -10.18 -1.55
CA ILE A 33 2.95 -9.07 -2.42
C ILE A 33 4.47 -8.90 -2.30
N SER A 34 5.20 -9.09 -3.39
CA SER A 34 6.65 -8.87 -3.41
C SER A 34 6.97 -7.40 -3.63
N VAL A 35 7.73 -6.81 -2.71
CA VAL A 35 8.22 -5.43 -2.78
C VAL A 35 9.74 -5.46 -2.86
N SER A 36 10.30 -4.84 -3.90
CA SER A 36 11.77 -4.71 -4.04
C SER A 36 12.29 -3.58 -3.18
N ASN A 37 11.89 -2.36 -3.45
CA ASN A 37 12.41 -1.20 -2.75
C ASN A 37 11.33 -0.17 -2.45
N VAL A 38 11.58 0.58 -1.38
CA VAL A 38 10.88 1.83 -1.05
C VAL A 38 11.93 2.91 -1.03
N SER A 39 11.88 3.80 -2.03
CA SER A 39 12.92 4.81 -2.23
C SER A 39 14.30 4.15 -2.39
N ASN A 40 15.31 4.61 -1.66
CA ASN A 40 16.67 4.05 -1.66
C ASN A 40 16.85 2.84 -0.75
N VAL A 41 15.79 2.35 -0.10
CA VAL A 41 15.84 1.18 0.79
C VAL A 41 15.43 -0.05 0.00
N ASP A 42 16.39 -0.92 -0.28
CA ASP A 42 16.13 -2.27 -0.76
C ASP A 42 15.52 -3.09 0.39
N LEU A 43 14.26 -3.47 0.23
CA LEU A 43 13.53 -4.32 1.16
C LEU A 43 13.66 -5.79 0.73
N ASN A 44 13.44 -6.09 -0.55
CA ASN A 44 13.34 -7.44 -1.10
C ASN A 44 12.53 -8.37 -0.17
N MET A 45 11.29 -7.96 0.12
CA MET A 45 10.39 -8.63 1.06
C MET A 45 9.12 -9.12 0.36
N GLU A 46 8.64 -10.29 0.78
CA GLU A 46 7.27 -10.73 0.52
C GLU A 46 6.40 -10.31 1.69
N LEU A 47 5.49 -9.38 1.44
CA LEU A 47 4.59 -8.81 2.43
C LEU A 47 3.23 -9.50 2.37
N ASP A 48 2.61 -9.63 3.54
CA ASP A 48 1.18 -9.86 3.59
C ASP A 48 0.45 -8.56 3.20
N GLY A 49 -0.80 -8.69 2.76
CA GLY A 49 -1.58 -7.55 2.31
C GLY A 49 -2.62 -7.90 1.26
N TYR A 50 -3.27 -6.87 0.75
CA TYR A 50 -4.37 -7.01 -0.20
C TYR A 50 -4.28 -5.91 -1.26
N MET A 51 -4.58 -6.24 -2.50
CA MET A 51 -4.70 -5.29 -3.60
C MET A 51 -5.98 -5.55 -4.37
N GLU A 52 -6.70 -4.48 -4.70
CA GLU A 52 -7.88 -4.52 -5.54
C GLU A 52 -7.78 -3.42 -6.61
N ILE A 53 -8.04 -3.75 -7.87
CA ILE A 53 -8.28 -2.76 -8.93
C ILE A 53 -9.70 -2.97 -9.44
N ARG A 54 -10.61 -2.09 -9.05
CA ARG A 54 -12.01 -2.12 -9.47
C ARG A 54 -12.22 -1.25 -10.70
N LYS A 55 -12.86 -1.80 -11.72
CA LYS A 55 -13.24 -1.07 -12.93
C LYS A 55 -14.60 -0.39 -12.70
N THR A 56 -14.65 0.94 -12.70
CA THR A 56 -15.91 1.71 -12.67
C THR A 56 -16.11 2.47 -13.98
N PRO A 57 -17.34 2.96 -14.27
CA PRO A 57 -17.58 3.82 -15.42
C PRO A 57 -16.77 5.12 -15.41
N GLU A 58 -16.45 5.64 -14.22
CA GLU A 58 -15.72 6.89 -14.00
C GLU A 58 -14.20 6.72 -14.06
N GLY A 59 -13.71 5.49 -13.88
CA GLY A 59 -12.29 5.17 -13.91
C GLY A 59 -11.95 3.91 -13.12
N ASP A 60 -10.66 3.60 -13.04
CA ASP A 60 -10.17 2.52 -12.18
C ASP A 60 -9.95 3.04 -10.77
N ILE A 61 -10.42 2.29 -9.77
CA ILE A 61 -10.11 2.53 -8.36
C ILE A 61 -9.16 1.44 -7.90
N MET A 62 -7.96 1.83 -7.50
CA MET A 62 -6.95 0.94 -6.92
C MET A 62 -6.98 1.07 -5.39
N ASN A 63 -7.01 -0.06 -4.69
CA ASN A 63 -6.76 -0.16 -3.26
C ASN A 63 -5.57 -1.08 -3.03
N LEU A 64 -4.70 -0.71 -2.08
CA LEU A 64 -3.53 -1.47 -1.68
C LEU A 64 -3.31 -1.34 -0.18
N LEU A 65 -3.25 -2.46 0.52
CA LEU A 65 -2.74 -2.56 1.88
C LEU A 65 -1.47 -3.42 1.87
N LEU A 66 -0.41 -2.90 2.48
CA LEU A 66 0.85 -3.62 2.70
C LEU A 66 1.10 -3.76 4.19
N GLU A 67 1.27 -5.00 4.66
CA GLU A 67 1.51 -5.35 6.06
C GLU A 67 2.92 -5.92 6.21
N MET A 68 3.83 -5.14 6.81
CA MET A 68 5.21 -5.57 7.04
C MET A 68 5.38 -6.24 8.41
N THR A 69 4.66 -5.75 9.42
CA THR A 69 4.49 -6.38 10.73
C THR A 69 3.08 -6.09 11.22
N ASP A 70 2.67 -6.70 12.33
CA ASP A 70 1.36 -6.44 12.97
C ASP A 70 1.10 -4.96 13.29
N GLY A 71 2.15 -4.17 13.55
CA GLY A 71 2.09 -2.72 13.79
C GLY A 71 2.73 -1.84 12.72
N THR A 72 3.16 -2.40 11.58
CA THR A 72 3.78 -1.63 10.48
C THR A 72 3.07 -1.92 9.18
N TRP A 73 2.16 -1.03 8.78
CA TRP A 73 1.37 -1.18 7.56
C TRP A 73 1.02 0.16 6.93
N TYR A 74 0.76 0.14 5.63
CA TYR A 74 0.37 1.31 4.83
C TYR A 74 -0.77 0.94 3.89
N TYR A 75 -1.77 1.82 3.83
CA TYR A 75 -2.91 1.70 2.95
C TYR A 75 -2.97 2.87 1.95
N PHE A 76 -3.30 2.56 0.71
CA PHE A 76 -3.47 3.51 -0.38
C PHE A 76 -4.74 3.18 -1.16
N MET A 77 -5.61 4.16 -1.36
CA MET A 77 -6.66 4.14 -2.36
C MET A 77 -6.45 5.27 -3.35
N TYR A 78 -6.45 4.94 -4.64
CA TYR A 78 -6.29 5.91 -5.72
C TYR A 78 -7.36 5.74 -6.79
N ASP A 79 -8.05 6.84 -7.11
CA ASP A 79 -9.15 6.88 -8.09
C ASP A 79 -8.80 7.67 -9.37
N GLY A 80 -7.53 8.03 -9.55
CA GLY A 80 -7.07 8.92 -10.63
C GLY A 80 -6.92 10.37 -10.22
N PHE A 81 -7.66 10.84 -9.21
CA PHE A 81 -7.67 12.24 -8.76
C PHE A 81 -7.28 12.41 -7.29
N THR A 82 -7.61 11.43 -6.46
CA THR A 82 -7.45 11.45 -5.01
C THR A 82 -6.65 10.24 -4.57
N LEU A 83 -5.61 10.48 -3.78
CA LEU A 83 -4.93 9.47 -2.97
C LEU A 83 -5.47 9.56 -1.54
N ASP A 84 -6.37 8.64 -1.20
CA ASP A 84 -6.88 8.48 0.16
C ASP A 84 -6.01 7.43 0.89
N THR A 85 -5.33 7.84 1.95
CA THR A 85 -4.25 7.02 2.53
C THR A 85 -4.21 7.11 4.04
N PHE A 86 -3.73 6.04 4.68
CA PHE A 86 -3.57 5.94 6.12
C PHE A 86 -2.55 4.84 6.44
N SER A 87 -1.85 4.97 7.57
CA SER A 87 -0.84 4.01 8.02
C SER A 87 -0.94 3.80 9.52
N SER A 88 -0.32 2.73 10.03
CA SER A 88 -0.05 2.56 11.46
C SER A 88 0.84 3.65 12.07
N ASN A 89 1.52 4.44 11.23
CA ASN A 89 2.45 5.48 11.63
C ASN A 89 1.78 6.87 11.72
N ASP A 90 1.60 7.37 12.94
CA ASP A 90 0.99 8.69 13.19
C ASP A 90 1.77 9.85 12.57
N ALA A 91 3.11 9.76 12.51
CA ALA A 91 3.93 10.78 11.89
C ALA A 91 3.71 10.85 10.38
N TYR A 92 3.49 9.70 9.71
CA TYR A 92 3.06 9.66 8.31
C TYR A 92 1.68 10.32 8.15
N ASN A 93 0.72 9.91 8.98
CA ASN A 93 -0.67 10.41 8.91
C ASN A 93 -0.74 11.94 9.08
N ALA A 94 0.08 12.50 9.98
CA ALA A 94 0.15 13.94 10.23
C ALA A 94 0.66 14.76 9.02
N GLN A 95 1.42 14.14 8.10
CA GLN A 95 1.92 14.83 6.90
C GLN A 95 0.91 14.86 5.76
N ILE A 96 -0.06 13.93 5.71
CA ILE A 96 -0.99 13.78 4.57
C ILE A 96 -1.67 15.10 4.16
N PRO A 97 -2.19 15.94 5.07
CA PRO A 97 -2.82 17.21 4.70
C PRO A 97 -1.88 18.21 4.01
N ASN A 98 -0.56 18.05 4.20
CA ASN A 98 0.47 18.97 3.72
C ASN A 98 1.10 18.55 2.39
N ILE A 99 0.96 17.28 1.97
CA ILE A 99 1.67 16.68 0.81
C ILE A 99 1.38 17.42 -0.51
N ASN A 100 0.31 18.21 -0.60
CA ASN A 100 0.01 19.06 -1.77
C ASN A 100 -0.53 20.46 -1.40
N ALA A 101 -0.28 20.93 -0.17
CA ALA A 101 -0.74 22.24 0.29
C ALA A 101 0.04 23.39 -0.38
N GLY A 102 -0.34 23.74 -1.61
CA GLY A 102 0.06 25.00 -2.25
C GLY A 102 0.57 24.95 -3.69
N LYS A 103 0.75 23.78 -4.32
CA LYS A 103 1.22 23.67 -5.72
C LYS A 103 0.67 22.45 -6.44
N THR A 104 -0.65 22.41 -6.70
CA THR A 104 -1.25 21.45 -7.62
C THR A 104 -0.81 21.81 -9.04
N LYS A 105 0.15 21.07 -9.59
CA LYS A 105 0.45 21.13 -11.03
C LYS A 105 -0.71 20.48 -11.78
N VAL A 106 -0.97 20.89 -13.02
CA VAL A 106 -1.92 20.17 -13.88
C VAL A 106 -1.45 18.70 -13.98
N GLY A 107 -2.32 17.77 -13.60
CA GLY A 107 -2.01 16.34 -13.53
C GLY A 107 -1.55 15.80 -12.16
N SER A 108 -1.55 16.60 -11.08
CA SER A 108 -1.31 16.08 -9.72
C SER A 108 -2.58 15.62 -9.03
N PHE A 109 -2.48 14.60 -8.17
CA PHE A 109 -3.57 14.12 -7.32
C PHE A 109 -3.65 14.88 -5.99
N ARG A 110 -4.82 14.89 -5.36
CA ARG A 110 -5.03 15.40 -3.99
C ARG A 110 -4.77 14.27 -3.01
N THR A 111 -4.09 14.54 -1.90
CA THR A 111 -3.99 13.61 -0.78
C THR A 111 -5.10 13.86 0.24
N MET A 112 -5.73 12.79 0.73
CA MET A 112 -6.76 12.84 1.77
C MET A 112 -6.41 11.84 2.89
N PRO A 113 -6.62 12.20 4.16
CA PRO A 113 -6.46 11.27 5.26
C PRO A 113 -7.64 10.29 5.29
N SER A 114 -7.34 8.99 5.26
CA SER A 114 -8.29 7.91 5.55
C SER A 114 -8.33 7.64 7.07
N SER A 115 -8.96 6.55 7.50
CA SER A 115 -8.99 6.11 8.90
C SER A 115 -8.79 4.60 9.04
N LYS A 116 -8.36 4.16 10.24
CA LYS A 116 -8.17 2.74 10.57
C LYS A 116 -9.44 1.93 10.31
N GLU A 117 -10.59 2.47 10.70
CA GLU A 117 -11.91 1.81 10.59
C GLU A 117 -12.27 1.58 9.12
N LYS A 118 -12.01 2.57 8.26
CA LYS A 118 -12.27 2.45 6.82
C LYS A 118 -11.38 1.37 6.18
N VAL A 119 -10.10 1.32 6.54
CA VAL A 119 -9.18 0.29 6.05
C VAL A 119 -9.62 -1.09 6.51
N ILE A 120 -9.96 -1.26 7.80
CA ILE A 120 -10.43 -2.53 8.34
C ILE A 120 -11.70 -2.99 7.61
N GLN A 121 -12.69 -2.11 7.43
CA GLN A 121 -13.92 -2.47 6.75
C GLN A 121 -13.66 -2.89 5.30
N TRP A 122 -12.79 -2.18 4.58
CA TRP A 122 -12.42 -2.55 3.22
C TRP A 122 -11.77 -3.94 3.15
N VAL A 123 -10.89 -4.31 4.10
CA VAL A 123 -10.30 -5.65 4.13
C VAL A 123 -11.34 -6.73 4.43
N VAL A 124 -12.25 -6.48 5.38
CA VAL A 124 -13.35 -7.41 5.67
C VAL A 124 -14.19 -7.64 4.42
N ASP A 125 -14.57 -6.57 3.72
CA ASP A 125 -15.35 -6.66 2.48
C ASP A 125 -14.57 -7.39 1.38
N PHE A 126 -13.27 -7.10 1.23
CA PHE A 126 -12.39 -7.79 0.29
C PHE A 126 -12.37 -9.31 0.53
N LYS A 127 -12.09 -9.72 1.78
CA LYS A 127 -12.04 -11.14 2.16
C LYS A 127 -13.38 -11.84 1.94
N LYS A 128 -14.48 -11.16 2.25
CA LYS A 128 -15.82 -11.68 2.04
C LYS A 128 -16.14 -11.84 0.56
N LEU A 129 -15.84 -10.84 -0.26
CA LEU A 129 -16.16 -10.83 -1.69
C LEU A 129 -15.34 -11.84 -2.49
N TYR A 130 -14.04 -11.97 -2.19
CA TYR A 130 -13.12 -12.74 -3.02
C TYR A 130 -12.77 -14.11 -2.45
N PHE A 131 -12.83 -14.28 -1.13
CA PHE A 131 -12.48 -15.54 -0.46
C PHE A 131 -13.67 -16.19 0.27
N GLY A 132 -14.82 -15.51 0.34
CA GLY A 132 -15.98 -16.00 1.09
C GLY A 132 -15.76 -16.05 2.60
N ILE A 133 -14.78 -15.29 3.12
CA ILE A 133 -14.41 -15.28 4.55
C ILE A 133 -15.07 -14.07 5.21
N ASP A 134 -15.93 -14.32 6.19
CA ASP A 134 -16.64 -13.31 6.98
C ASP A 134 -16.15 -13.32 8.44
N GLU A 135 -14.92 -12.87 8.63
CA GLU A 135 -14.23 -12.85 9.92
C GLU A 135 -13.80 -11.43 10.27
N PRO A 136 -13.78 -11.06 11.57
CA PRO A 136 -13.25 -9.78 11.99
C PRO A 136 -11.77 -9.65 11.60
N TYR A 137 -11.39 -8.42 11.25
CA TYR A 137 -10.01 -8.08 10.89
C TYR A 137 -9.50 -6.99 11.83
N GLN A 138 -8.23 -7.08 12.19
CA GLN A 138 -7.60 -6.16 13.14
C GLN A 138 -6.29 -5.63 12.56
N LEU A 139 -6.12 -4.33 12.68
CA LEU A 139 -4.86 -3.63 12.44
C LEU A 139 -4.40 -2.98 13.74
N LEU A 140 -3.14 -3.22 14.12
CA LEU A 140 -2.53 -2.52 15.25
C LEU A 140 -1.86 -1.24 14.73
N MET A 141 -2.02 -0.14 15.47
CA MET A 141 -1.19 1.04 15.28
C MET A 141 0.25 0.73 15.71
N ALA A 142 1.22 1.51 15.24
CA ALA A 142 2.63 1.28 15.59
C ALA A 142 2.87 1.36 17.11
N SER A 143 2.10 2.18 17.83
CA SER A 143 2.12 2.30 19.29
C SER A 143 1.52 1.10 20.04
N GLU A 144 0.76 0.25 19.36
CA GLU A 144 0.07 -0.92 19.92
C GLU A 144 0.87 -2.22 19.72
N SER A 145 1.94 -2.20 18.90
CA SER A 145 2.76 -3.38 18.59
C SER A 145 4.10 -3.39 19.33
N SER A 146 4.61 -4.60 19.59
CA SER A 146 5.97 -4.84 20.07
C SER A 146 6.93 -5.34 18.98
N GLN A 147 6.43 -5.62 17.77
CA GLN A 147 7.25 -6.06 16.65
C GLN A 147 7.97 -4.88 16.01
N THR A 148 9.24 -5.09 15.65
CA THR A 148 10.04 -4.11 14.92
C THR A 148 10.55 -4.72 13.63
N LEU A 149 10.69 -3.90 12.59
CA LEU A 149 11.34 -4.31 11.35
C LEU A 149 12.80 -4.68 11.64
N LYS A 150 13.17 -5.95 11.42
CA LYS A 150 14.58 -6.34 11.46
C LYS A 150 15.27 -5.77 10.22
N LYS A 151 16.05 -4.71 10.39
CA LYS A 151 16.90 -4.18 9.32
C LYS A 151 17.85 -5.29 8.88
N LYS A 152 17.69 -5.80 7.66
CA LYS A 152 18.67 -6.69 7.04
C LYS A 152 19.95 -5.87 6.89
N GLY A 153 21.05 -6.31 7.48
CA GLY A 153 22.31 -5.59 7.46
C GLY A 153 22.70 -5.28 6.02
N THR A 154 23.05 -4.02 5.74
CA THR A 154 23.68 -3.64 4.49
C THR A 154 24.95 -4.47 4.36
N VAL A 155 24.99 -5.43 3.42
CA VAL A 155 26.25 -6.02 3.04
C VAL A 155 26.93 -4.94 2.21
N GLU A 156 27.83 -4.18 2.84
CA GLU A 156 28.82 -3.41 2.10
C GLU A 156 29.56 -4.43 1.22
N GLY A 157 29.25 -4.43 -0.07
CA GLY A 157 29.99 -5.21 -1.03
C GLY A 157 31.38 -4.61 -1.13
N ASP A 158 32.38 -5.33 -0.63
CA ASP A 158 33.78 -5.03 -0.89
C ASP A 158 33.98 -4.95 -2.41
N GLY A 159 34.28 -3.74 -2.87
CA GLY A 159 34.52 -3.45 -4.27
C GLY A 159 35.64 -4.34 -4.84
N PHE A 160 35.44 -4.79 -6.08
CA PHE A 160 36.53 -5.24 -6.95
C PHE A 160 37.21 -4.04 -7.59
#